data_AF-A0A7S2WGZ7-F1
#
_entry.id   AF-A0A7S2WGZ7-F1
#
_cell.length_a   1.000
_cell.length_b   1.000
_cell.length_c   1.000
_cell.angle_alpha   90.00
_cell.angle_beta   90.00
_cell.angle_gamma   90.00
#
_symmetry.space_group_name_H-M   'P 1'
#
loop_
_entity.id
_entity.type
_entity.pdbx_description
1 polymer ?
#
loop_
_entity_poly.entity_id
_entity_poly.type
_entity_poly.pdbx_seq_one_letter_code
_entity_poly.pdbx_strand_id
1 'polypeptide(L)'
;PVNAAGSSVDLGNGSWNVTGSGSDIWGYTDSFHFLHFNKSNDLTVTVFSENFEQTYSWAKAGLQIRESLDKKAAHASLFITGHQYAAMQWRSVFGQSSSSSHT
;
A
#
# COMPACT_ATOMS: atom_id res chain seq x y z
N PRO A 1 6.56 -12.70 4.02
CA PRO A 1 5.54 -12.07 3.14
C PRO A 1 4.96 -10.80 3.82
N VAL A 2 4.42 -9.88 3.03
CA VAL A 2 3.64 -8.73 3.50
C VAL A 2 2.22 -9.21 3.76
N ASN A 3 1.89 -9.41 5.04
CA ASN A 3 0.57 -9.75 5.53
C ASN A 3 0.57 -9.55 7.04
N ALA A 4 0.76 -8.31 7.47
CA ALA A 4 0.56 -7.96 8.87
C ALA A 4 -0.91 -8.22 9.24
N ALA A 5 -1.23 -8.31 10.53
CA ALA A 5 -2.60 -8.51 10.97
C ALA A 5 -3.54 -7.43 10.40
N GLY A 6 -4.81 -7.75 10.21
CA GLY A 6 -5.73 -6.81 9.56
C GLY A 6 -6.94 -7.55 9.02
N SER A 7 -7.79 -6.82 8.30
CA SER A 7 -8.97 -7.38 7.66
C SER A 7 -9.26 -6.71 6.33
N SER A 8 -9.86 -7.47 5.44
CA SER A 8 -10.43 -6.99 4.18
C SER A 8 -11.82 -7.58 4.05
N VAL A 9 -12.83 -6.71 4.11
CA VAL A 9 -14.24 -7.10 4.05
C VAL A 9 -14.79 -6.63 2.72
N ASP A 10 -15.24 -7.56 1.89
CA ASP A 10 -15.94 -7.28 0.63
C ASP A 10 -17.32 -6.70 0.95
N LEU A 11 -17.60 -5.50 0.44
CA LEU A 11 -18.90 -4.84 0.58
C LEU A 11 -19.77 -5.03 -0.67
N GLY A 12 -19.27 -5.73 -1.69
CA GLY A 12 -19.88 -5.87 -2.99
C GLY A 12 -19.61 -4.66 -3.90
N ASN A 13 -19.97 -4.81 -5.18
CA ASN A 13 -19.87 -3.74 -6.19
C ASN A 13 -18.46 -3.12 -6.34
N GLY A 14 -17.40 -3.86 -5.99
CA GLY A 14 -16.01 -3.38 -6.07
C GLY A 14 -15.55 -2.54 -4.87
N SER A 15 -16.37 -2.42 -3.82
CA SER A 15 -16.03 -1.70 -2.60
C SER A 15 -15.51 -2.64 -1.51
N TRP A 16 -14.53 -2.16 -0.74
CA TRP A 16 -13.88 -2.92 0.32
C TRP A 16 -13.68 -2.06 1.55
N ASN A 17 -13.91 -2.63 2.73
CA ASN A 17 -13.37 -2.07 3.97
C ASN A 17 -12.05 -2.77 4.31
N VAL A 18 -10.98 -2.00 4.51
CA VAL A 18 -9.63 -2.53 4.75
C VAL A 18 -9.07 -1.95 6.04
N THR A 19 -8.86 -2.82 7.03
CA THR A 19 -8.18 -2.46 8.27
C THR A 19 -6.70 -2.83 8.17
N GLY A 20 -5.86 -1.80 8.17
CA GLY A 20 -4.41 -1.94 8.11
C GLY A 20 -3.75 -2.20 9.47
N SER A 21 -2.64 -2.91 9.47
CA SER A 21 -1.62 -2.86 10.53
C SER A 21 -0.25 -3.05 9.91
N GLY A 22 0.81 -2.97 10.71
CA GLY A 22 2.19 -3.12 10.27
C GLY A 22 3.08 -2.03 10.83
N SER A 23 4.39 -2.14 10.62
CA SER A 23 5.36 -1.18 11.15
C SER A 23 5.54 0.01 10.22
N ASP A 24 5.79 -0.24 8.94
CA ASP A 24 5.82 0.78 7.89
C ASP A 24 5.98 0.11 6.52
N ILE A 25 5.73 0.88 5.47
CA ILE A 25 6.29 0.65 4.14
C ILE A 25 7.41 1.67 4.03
N TRP A 26 8.62 1.35 4.50
CA TRP A 26 9.79 2.23 4.43
C TRP A 26 11.08 1.43 4.64
N GLY A 27 12.22 2.01 4.28
CA GLY A 27 13.51 1.34 4.42
C GLY A 27 13.59 0.05 3.61
N TYR A 28 14.22 -0.97 4.19
CA TYR A 28 14.57 -2.21 3.48
C TYR A 28 13.49 -3.29 3.53
N THR A 29 12.51 -3.20 4.44
CA THR A 29 11.50 -4.23 4.64
C THR A 29 10.14 -3.64 4.93
N ASP A 30 9.14 -4.08 4.19
CA ASP A 30 7.75 -3.66 4.36
C ASP A 30 7.03 -4.52 5.40
N SER A 31 6.14 -3.89 6.14
CA SER A 31 5.19 -4.54 7.03
C SER A 31 3.87 -3.79 6.96
N PHE A 32 2.88 -4.40 6.30
CA PHE A 32 1.53 -3.86 6.13
C PHE A 32 0.53 -4.99 5.86
N HIS A 33 -0.77 -4.69 5.98
CA HIS A 33 -1.87 -5.56 5.53
C HIS A 33 -2.17 -5.30 4.04
N PHE A 34 -2.33 -6.36 3.23
CA PHE A 34 -2.47 -6.22 1.79
C PHE A 34 -3.61 -7.06 1.19
N LEU A 35 -4.71 -6.39 0.85
CA LEU A 35 -5.69 -6.91 -0.10
C LEU A 35 -5.05 -6.90 -1.50
N HIS A 36 -4.79 -8.07 -2.06
CA HIS A 36 -4.06 -8.19 -3.32
C HIS A 36 -4.77 -9.08 -4.33
N PHE A 37 -4.51 -8.79 -5.60
CA PHE A 37 -4.94 -9.59 -6.74
C PHE A 37 -3.72 -9.86 -7.60
N ASN A 38 -3.47 -11.13 -7.92
CA ASN A 38 -2.39 -11.48 -8.83
C ASN A 38 -2.76 -11.08 -10.26
N LYS A 39 -1.93 -10.24 -10.87
CA LYS A 39 -2.07 -9.79 -12.24
C LYS A 39 -0.75 -9.95 -12.96
N SER A 40 -0.82 -10.38 -14.21
CA SER A 40 0.26 -10.36 -15.19
C SER A 40 -0.18 -9.50 -16.36
N ASN A 41 0.77 -8.90 -17.07
CA ASN A 41 0.59 -7.92 -18.16
C ASN A 41 0.24 -6.50 -17.69
N ASP A 42 0.16 -5.60 -18.66
CA ASP A 42 -0.18 -4.20 -18.45
C ASP A 42 -1.57 -4.06 -17.80
N LEU A 43 -1.68 -3.13 -16.87
CA LEU A 43 -2.89 -2.91 -16.11
C LEU A 43 -3.09 -1.43 -15.81
N THR A 44 -4.35 -1.01 -15.83
CA THR A 44 -4.81 0.27 -15.30
C THR A 44 -5.67 -0.03 -14.09
N VAL A 45 -5.33 0.57 -12.95
CA VAL A 45 -6.09 0.42 -11.71
C VAL A 45 -6.48 1.81 -11.20
N THR A 46 -7.78 1.98 -10.98
CA THR A 46 -8.34 3.18 -10.39
C THR A 46 -8.98 2.79 -9.06
N VAL A 47 -8.63 3.49 -8.00
CA VAL A 47 -9.25 3.33 -6.67
C VAL A 47 -9.72 4.69 -6.18
N PHE A 48 -10.89 4.68 -5.55
CA PHE A 48 -11.43 5.81 -4.84
C PHE A 48 -11.39 5.51 -3.34
N SER A 49 -10.77 6.38 -2.55
CA SER A 49 -10.74 6.28 -1.10
C SER A 49 -11.90 7.09 -0.53
N GLU A 50 -13.01 6.44 -0.22
CA GLU A 50 -14.21 7.11 0.31
C GLU A 50 -13.99 7.64 1.73
N ASN A 51 -13.37 6.84 2.59
CA ASN A 51 -13.02 7.22 3.95
C ASN A 51 -11.60 6.74 4.30
N PHE A 52 -10.88 7.54 5.07
CA PHE A 52 -9.56 7.21 5.60
C PHE A 52 -9.48 7.63 7.06
N GLU A 53 -9.43 6.65 7.96
CA GLU A 53 -9.21 6.91 9.38
C GLU A 53 -7.73 7.15 9.65
N GLN A 54 -7.40 8.40 10.01
CA GLN A 54 -6.05 8.77 10.38
C GLN A 54 -5.73 8.32 11.81
N THR A 55 -5.12 7.15 11.94
CA THR A 55 -4.63 6.64 13.23
C THR A 55 -3.25 7.18 13.62
N TYR A 56 -2.47 7.66 12.65
CA TYR A 56 -1.14 8.23 12.82
C TYR A 56 -0.81 9.19 11.67
N SER A 57 0.15 10.10 11.87
CA SER A 57 0.52 11.10 10.85
C SER A 57 1.11 10.47 9.58
N TRP A 58 1.74 9.30 9.71
CA TRP A 58 2.26 8.48 8.61
C TRP A 58 1.44 7.22 8.35
N ALA A 59 0.20 7.15 8.84
CA ALA A 59 -0.74 6.14 8.38
C ALA A 59 -0.89 6.25 6.86
N LYS A 60 -0.99 5.11 6.17
CA LYS A 60 -1.03 5.04 4.71
C LYS A 60 -2.21 4.18 4.27
N ALA A 61 -2.96 4.68 3.30
CA ALA A 61 -3.94 3.89 2.56
C ALA A 61 -3.82 4.23 1.07
N GLY A 62 -4.01 3.25 0.19
CA GLY A 62 -3.98 3.48 -1.24
C GLY A 62 -3.56 2.26 -2.05
N LEU A 63 -2.95 2.54 -3.20
CA LEU A 63 -2.60 1.53 -4.19
C LEU A 63 -1.11 1.20 -4.14
N GLN A 64 -0.81 -0.08 -4.31
CA GLN A 64 0.55 -0.56 -4.52
C GLN A 64 0.58 -1.64 -5.59
N ILE A 65 1.46 -1.47 -6.57
CA ILE A 65 1.89 -2.52 -7.48
C ILE A 65 3.25 -3.00 -6.97
N ARG A 66 3.39 -4.29 -6.69
CA ARG A 66 4.61 -4.90 -6.17
C ARG A 66 4.93 -6.20 -6.90
N GLU A 67 6.22 -6.46 -7.09
CA GLU A 67 6.71 -7.62 -7.86
C GLU A 67 6.34 -8.96 -7.20
N SER A 68 6.32 -9.01 -5.87
CA SER A 68 5.94 -10.21 -5.12
C SER A 68 5.47 -9.84 -3.72
N LEU A 69 4.96 -10.82 -2.97
CA LEU A 69 4.60 -10.64 -1.56
C LEU A 69 5.82 -10.62 -0.61
N ASP A 70 7.05 -10.73 -1.11
CA ASP A 70 8.24 -10.63 -0.25
C ASP A 70 8.37 -9.23 0.35
N LYS A 71 8.75 -9.11 1.62
CA LYS A 71 8.86 -7.82 2.33
C LYS A 71 9.88 -6.86 1.71
N LYS A 72 10.80 -7.36 0.89
CA LYS A 72 11.86 -6.58 0.23
C LYS A 72 11.56 -6.29 -1.24
N ALA A 73 10.42 -6.72 -1.77
CA ALA A 73 10.10 -6.62 -3.19
C ALA A 73 10.15 -5.18 -3.71
N ALA A 74 10.54 -5.03 -4.99
CA ALA A 74 10.33 -3.77 -5.69
C ALA A 74 8.83 -3.43 -5.73
N HIS A 75 8.52 -2.14 -5.58
CA HIS A 75 7.14 -1.66 -5.58
C HIS A 75 7.05 -0.22 -6.06
N ALA A 76 5.87 0.14 -6.57
CA ALA A 76 5.43 1.51 -6.81
C ALA A 76 4.07 1.71 -6.15
N SER A 77 3.90 2.84 -5.47
CA SER A 77 2.75 3.10 -4.62
C SER A 77 2.27 4.53 -4.74
N LEU A 78 0.95 4.68 -4.63
CA LEU A 78 0.27 5.96 -4.47
C LEU A 78 -0.57 5.88 -3.19
N PHE A 79 -0.19 6.66 -2.18
CA PHE A 79 -0.86 6.67 -0.88
C PHE A 79 -1.49 8.02 -0.59
N ILE A 80 -2.62 7.99 0.10
CA ILE A 80 -3.04 9.09 0.97
C ILE A 80 -2.37 8.83 2.32
N THR A 81 -1.80 9.87 2.91
CA THR A 81 -1.14 9.79 4.21
C THR A 81 -1.96 10.48 5.30
N GLY A 82 -1.66 10.17 6.56
CA GLY A 82 -2.24 10.88 7.71
C GLY A 82 -2.03 12.39 7.68
N HIS A 83 -0.95 12.87 7.07
CA HIS A 83 -0.75 14.31 6.83
C HIS A 83 -1.63 14.90 5.71
N GLN A 84 -2.55 14.11 5.14
CA GLN A 84 -3.55 14.49 4.14
C GLN A 84 -3.00 14.94 2.78
N TYR A 85 -1.76 14.57 2.45
CA TYR A 85 -1.26 14.68 1.08
C TYR A 85 -1.17 13.33 0.40
N ALA A 86 -1.18 13.38 -0.94
CA ALA A 86 -0.86 12.26 -1.80
C ALA A 86 0.67 12.05 -1.84
N ALA A 87 1.08 10.80 -1.73
CA ALA A 87 2.46 10.36 -1.69
C ALA A 87 2.73 9.35 -2.79
N MET A 88 3.68 9.65 -3.68
CA MET A 88 4.32 8.60 -4.46
C MET A 88 5.44 7.99 -3.65
N GLN A 89 5.43 6.67 -3.54
CA GLN A 89 6.48 5.94 -2.83
C GLN A 89 6.90 4.70 -3.62
N TRP A 90 8.21 4.42 -3.66
CA TRP A 90 8.72 3.30 -4.45
C TRP A 90 9.94 2.64 -3.81
N ARG A 91 10.17 1.39 -4.22
CA ARG A 91 11.44 0.67 -4.12
C ARG A 91 11.77 0.14 -5.50
N SER A 92 12.84 0.64 -6.11
CA SER A 92 13.17 0.32 -7.51
C SER A 92 13.72 -1.08 -7.69
N VAL A 93 14.39 -1.63 -6.68
CA VAL A 93 15.07 -2.93 -6.75
C VAL A 93 14.87 -3.68 -5.44
N PHE A 94 14.75 -5.01 -5.52
CA PHE A 94 14.65 -5.89 -4.37
C PHE A 94 15.70 -5.56 -3.30
N GLY A 95 15.24 -5.36 -2.06
CA GLY A 95 16.10 -5.14 -0.90
C GLY A 95 16.71 -3.74 -0.79
N GLN A 96 16.45 -2.81 -1.72
CA GLN A 96 16.85 -1.40 -1.53
C GLN A 96 15.95 -0.67 -0.54
N SER A 97 16.43 0.46 -0.03
CA SER A 97 15.58 1.37 0.75
C SER A 97 14.51 1.98 -0.14
N SER A 98 13.30 2.12 0.39
CA SER A 98 12.25 2.89 -0.28
C SER A 98 12.62 4.39 -0.36
N SER A 99 12.02 5.07 -1.34
CA SER A 99 12.07 6.53 -1.56
C SER A 99 10.66 7.07 -1.79
N SER A 100 10.46 8.37 -1.63
CA SER A 100 9.15 9.01 -1.79
C SER A 100 9.22 10.43 -2.35
N SER A 101 8.12 10.87 -2.95
CA SER A 101 7.84 12.25 -3.34
C SER A 101 6.41 12.61 -2.93
N HIS A 102 6.22 13.82 -2.45
CA HIS A 102 4.96 14.31 -1.89
C HIS A 102 4.65 15.68 -2.47
N THR A 103 3.36 16.00 -2.63
CA THR A 103 2.87 17.34 -3.02
C THR A 103 2.41 18.12 -1.80
#